data_AF-A0A8C0BL96-F1
#
_entry.id   AF-A0A8C0BL96-F1
#
_cell.length_a   1.000
_cell.length_b   1.000
_cell.length_c   1.000
_cell.angle_alpha   90.00
_cell.angle_beta   90.00
_cell.angle_gamma   90.00
#
_symmetry.space_group_name_H-M   'P 1'
#
loop_
_entity.id
_entity.type
_entity.pdbx_description
1 polymer ?
#
loop_
_entity_poly.entity_id
_entity_poly.type
_entity_poly.pdbx_seq_one_letter_code
_entity_poly.pdbx_strand_id
1 'polypeptide(L)'
;LVLIDAAGFCLWEMLTRALIWTLLCALLAIFPLMPVVGREPNIPMVIGTGLLTLLIACFSLVSLCKNENKYRNNEDLKVHFYQMLSIALSTYVVSSTHESLKNKQGLPVLNQIISWMTLVSSSVLPLLSPTFLFQRLFSILLSLMSTYLLLSTGYEALFPLVLSGLMFVWITMEQEALQHYGLSLKPKLAGFNFAYATDITQFRQLHLDDIRRSFFFVFFIVTAFFGTGNIASVNSFDPASVYCFLTVFSPFMMGGLLVLKVVIPFVLVSCAFEAVQVTTQLSSKSLFLIVLVISDIMALHFFFLVKDYGSWLDIGTSISHYVLVMSLTIFMMLMNGLAQLLTTQRLELPRRTKHHCT
;
A
#
# COMPACT_ATOMS: atom_id res chain seq x y z
N LEU A 1 42.69 -7.64 3.51
CA LEU A 1 42.06 -6.86 2.43
C LEU A 1 40.64 -7.34 2.13
N VAL A 2 40.42 -8.58 1.68
CA VAL A 2 39.07 -9.09 1.31
C VAL A 2 38.00 -8.96 2.40
N LEU A 3 38.33 -9.18 3.67
CA LEU A 3 37.41 -8.97 4.82
C LEU A 3 37.13 -7.49 5.12
N ILE A 4 38.08 -6.60 4.82
CA ILE A 4 37.93 -5.16 5.00
C ILE A 4 37.08 -4.58 3.86
N ASP A 5 37.27 -5.08 2.62
CA ASP A 5 36.45 -4.72 1.48
C ASP A 5 35.00 -5.23 1.62
N ALA A 6 34.81 -6.44 2.16
CA ALA A 6 33.48 -6.99 2.45
C ALA A 6 32.76 -6.23 3.58
N ALA A 7 33.48 -5.86 4.65
CA ALA A 7 32.93 -5.05 5.73
C ALA A 7 32.61 -3.62 5.26
N GLY A 8 33.47 -3.03 4.43
CA GLY A 8 33.25 -1.72 3.81
C GLY A 8 32.04 -1.72 2.86
N PHE A 9 31.88 -2.78 2.06
CA PHE A 9 30.73 -2.95 1.18
C PHE A 9 29.42 -3.14 1.96
N CYS A 10 29.42 -3.93 3.02
CA CYS A 10 28.27 -4.12 3.90
C CYS A 10 27.88 -2.81 4.62
N LEU A 11 28.87 -2.06 5.13
CA LEU A 11 28.64 -0.76 5.76
C LEU A 11 28.06 0.26 4.79
N TRP A 12 28.55 0.29 3.55
CA TRP A 12 28.02 1.16 2.49
C TRP A 12 26.55 0.84 2.17
N GLU A 13 26.21 -0.43 2.06
CA GLU A 13 24.83 -0.86 1.85
C GLU A 13 23.91 -0.47 3.03
N MET A 14 24.37 -0.62 4.27
CA MET A 14 23.60 -0.19 5.44
C MET A 14 23.39 1.34 5.46
N LEU A 15 24.45 2.11 5.18
CA LEU A 15 24.38 3.56 5.15
C LEU A 15 23.42 4.05 4.05
N THR A 16 23.49 3.47 2.86
CA THR A 16 22.59 3.82 1.74
C THR A 16 21.14 3.52 2.09
N ARG A 17 20.84 2.36 2.69
CA ARG A 17 19.47 2.02 3.16
C ARG A 17 18.98 2.97 4.26
N ALA A 18 19.83 3.32 5.21
CA ALA A 18 19.51 4.30 6.26
C ALA A 18 19.23 5.69 5.68
N LEU A 19 20.01 6.14 4.70
CA LEU A 19 19.77 7.40 3.99
C LEU A 19 18.46 7.39 3.20
N ILE A 20 18.14 6.26 2.54
CA ILE A 20 16.85 6.11 1.84
C ILE A 20 15.69 6.13 2.84
N TRP A 21 15.83 5.44 3.97
CA TRP A 21 14.84 5.44 5.05
C TRP A 21 14.57 6.86 5.59
N THR A 22 15.62 7.61 5.93
CA THR A 22 15.48 8.96 6.46
C THR A 22 14.88 9.91 5.43
N LEU A 23 15.29 9.81 4.16
CA LEU A 23 14.70 10.59 3.07
C LEU A 23 13.20 10.30 2.90
N LEU A 24 12.81 9.02 2.89
CA LEU A 24 11.40 8.62 2.76
C LEU A 24 10.57 9.01 3.98
N CYS A 25 11.13 8.93 5.19
CA CYS A 25 10.48 9.44 6.40
C CYS A 25 10.29 10.96 6.34
N ALA A 26 11.31 11.71 5.91
CA ALA A 26 11.22 13.16 5.75
C ALA A 26 10.17 13.53 4.70
N LEU A 27 10.12 12.81 3.58
CA LEU A 27 9.11 13.01 2.54
C LEU A 27 7.70 12.71 3.05
N LEU A 28 7.52 11.64 3.83
CA LEU A 28 6.22 11.28 4.40
C LEU A 28 5.74 12.30 5.45
N ALA A 29 6.67 12.88 6.21
CA ALA A 29 6.38 13.91 7.21
C ALA A 29 5.88 15.24 6.60
N ILE A 30 6.13 15.49 5.31
CA ILE A 30 5.64 16.69 4.62
C ILE A 30 4.13 16.58 4.39
N PHE A 31 3.59 15.38 4.13
CA PHE A 31 2.18 15.25 3.71
C PHE A 31 1.16 15.76 4.74
N PRO A 32 1.27 15.48 6.06
CA PRO A 32 0.37 16.07 7.05
C PRO A 32 0.44 17.59 7.17
N LEU A 33 1.55 18.21 6.73
CA LEU A 33 1.76 19.66 6.77
C LEU A 33 1.19 20.36 5.52
N MET A 34 0.91 19.61 4.46
CA MET A 34 0.38 20.15 3.22
C MET A 34 -1.08 20.59 3.39
N PRO A 35 -1.54 21.60 2.63
CA PRO A 35 -2.91 22.08 2.73
C PRO A 35 -3.92 21.01 2.32
N VAL A 36 -5.10 21.03 2.96
CA VAL A 36 -6.21 20.12 2.67
C VAL A 36 -6.46 20.01 1.16
N VAL A 37 -6.48 18.77 0.66
CA VAL A 37 -6.56 18.48 -0.78
C VAL A 37 -7.96 18.80 -1.30
N GLY A 38 -8.04 19.42 -2.47
CA GLY A 38 -9.31 19.69 -3.16
C GLY A 38 -9.76 21.15 -3.17
N ARG A 39 -8.97 22.08 -2.62
CA ARG A 39 -9.22 23.52 -2.85
C ARG A 39 -8.89 23.95 -4.27
N GLU A 40 -7.78 23.45 -4.82
CA GLU A 40 -7.36 23.67 -6.20
C GLU A 40 -6.79 22.37 -6.79
N PRO A 41 -7.32 21.85 -7.91
CA PRO A 41 -6.83 20.60 -8.50
C PRO A 41 -5.46 20.81 -9.17
N ASN A 42 -4.47 20.06 -8.72
CA ASN A 42 -3.09 20.06 -9.23
C ASN A 42 -2.82 18.81 -10.07
N ILE A 43 -3.51 18.71 -11.21
CA ILE A 43 -3.44 17.56 -12.12
C ILE A 43 -2.03 17.26 -12.64
N PRO A 44 -1.14 18.24 -12.91
CA PRO A 44 0.24 17.94 -13.31
C PRO A 44 1.00 17.07 -12.29
N MET A 45 0.73 17.20 -10.99
CA MET A 45 1.34 16.33 -9.97
C MET A 45 0.79 14.90 -10.04
N VAL A 46 -0.50 14.73 -10.33
CA VAL A 46 -1.11 13.41 -10.53
C VAL A 46 -0.51 12.72 -11.76
N ILE A 47 -0.35 13.46 -12.86
CA ILE A 47 0.30 12.95 -14.08
C ILE A 47 1.76 12.58 -13.80
N GLY A 48 2.51 13.47 -13.12
CA GLY A 48 3.89 13.21 -12.71
C GLY A 48 4.02 11.95 -11.85
N THR A 49 3.06 11.72 -10.95
CA THR A 49 2.98 10.49 -10.15
C THR A 49 2.75 9.27 -11.03
N GLY A 50 1.77 9.33 -11.95
CA GLY A 50 1.50 8.25 -12.90
C GLY A 50 2.75 7.88 -13.72
N LEU A 51 3.44 8.88 -14.27
CA LEU A 51 4.70 8.68 -14.99
C LEU A 51 5.79 8.08 -14.10
N LEU A 52 5.96 8.57 -12.86
CA LEU A 52 6.93 8.03 -11.91
C LEU A 52 6.64 6.55 -11.59
N THR A 53 5.38 6.19 -11.35
CA THR A 53 4.98 4.79 -11.11
C THR A 53 5.25 3.90 -12.32
N LEU A 54 5.02 4.39 -13.54
CA LEU A 54 5.34 3.68 -14.77
C LEU A 54 6.85 3.49 -14.97
N LEU A 55 7.66 4.48 -14.62
CA LEU A 55 9.12 4.38 -14.68
C LEU A 55 9.64 3.31 -13.71
N ILE A 56 9.14 3.30 -12.47
CA ILE A 56 9.47 2.29 -11.46
C ILE A 56 9.03 0.90 -11.94
N ALA A 57 7.83 0.78 -12.51
CA ALA A 57 7.33 -0.47 -13.10
C ALA A 57 8.19 -0.96 -14.26
N CYS A 58 8.57 -0.08 -15.19
CA CYS A 58 9.42 -0.41 -16.31
C CYS A 58 10.80 -0.90 -15.85
N PHE A 59 11.43 -0.17 -14.90
CA PHE A 59 12.72 -0.56 -14.34
C PHE A 59 12.65 -1.94 -13.66
N SER A 60 11.60 -2.18 -12.87
CA SER A 60 11.39 -3.47 -12.21
C SER A 60 11.22 -4.60 -13.23
N LEU A 61 10.46 -4.38 -14.31
CA LEU A 61 10.25 -5.38 -15.37
C LEU A 61 11.55 -5.69 -16.13
N VAL A 62 12.34 -4.67 -16.46
CA VAL A 62 13.65 -4.86 -17.10
C VAL A 62 14.59 -5.65 -16.19
N SER A 63 14.61 -5.33 -14.89
CA SER A 63 15.39 -6.07 -13.90
C SER A 63 14.96 -7.53 -13.81
N LEU A 64 13.65 -7.81 -13.82
CA LEU A 64 13.09 -9.16 -13.87
C LEU A 64 13.43 -9.89 -15.18
N CYS A 65 13.45 -9.20 -16.31
CA CYS A 65 13.77 -9.77 -17.61
C CYS A 65 15.25 -10.12 -17.76
N LYS A 66 16.14 -9.34 -17.13
CA LYS A 66 17.59 -9.54 -17.14
C LYS A 66 18.04 -10.67 -16.22
N ASN A 67 17.28 -10.93 -15.16
CA ASN A 67 17.58 -12.00 -14.22
C ASN A 67 17.13 -13.34 -14.85
N GLU A 68 18.07 -14.07 -15.47
CA GLU A 68 17.95 -15.40 -16.11
C GLU A 68 17.58 -16.51 -15.10
N ASN A 69 16.65 -16.27 -14.17
CA ASN A 69 16.19 -17.27 -13.21
C ASN A 69 15.01 -18.08 -13.74
N LYS A 70 15.12 -19.39 -13.52
CA LYS A 70 14.41 -20.55 -14.06
C LYS A 70 12.86 -20.63 -13.90
N TYR A 71 12.19 -19.55 -13.47
CA TYR A 71 10.76 -19.52 -13.09
C TYR A 71 9.95 -18.49 -13.89
N ARG A 72 10.30 -18.29 -15.16
CA ARG A 72 9.64 -17.34 -16.05
C ARG A 72 8.43 -17.99 -16.70
N ASN A 73 7.26 -17.91 -16.06
CA ASN A 73 6.01 -18.17 -16.79
C ASN A 73 5.64 -16.91 -17.58
N ASN A 74 5.42 -17.05 -18.89
CA ASN A 74 5.03 -15.92 -19.75
C ASN A 74 3.71 -15.26 -19.28
N GLU A 75 2.90 -15.98 -18.53
CA GLU A 75 1.65 -15.47 -17.94
C GLU A 75 1.89 -14.44 -16.84
N ASP A 76 2.89 -14.63 -15.98
CA ASP A 76 3.20 -13.70 -14.90
C ASP A 76 3.70 -12.35 -15.44
N LEU A 77 4.46 -12.38 -16.54
CA LEU A 77 4.90 -11.17 -17.23
C LEU A 77 3.73 -10.40 -17.87
N LYS A 78 2.74 -11.13 -18.41
CA LYS A 78 1.53 -10.53 -18.98
C LYS A 78 0.73 -9.77 -17.92
N VAL A 79 0.60 -10.30 -16.70
CA VAL A 79 -0.11 -9.61 -15.61
C VAL A 79 0.53 -8.25 -15.30
N HIS A 80 1.85 -8.21 -15.16
CA HIS A 80 2.56 -6.95 -14.90
C HIS A 80 2.44 -5.96 -16.07
N PHE A 81 2.44 -6.44 -17.32
CA PHE A 81 2.19 -5.61 -18.49
C PHE A 81 0.77 -5.02 -18.48
N TYR A 82 -0.26 -5.81 -18.15
CA TYR A 82 -1.62 -5.31 -18.00
C TYR A 82 -1.74 -4.28 -16.88
N GLN A 83 -1.01 -4.46 -15.78
CA GLN A 83 -0.97 -3.48 -14.68
C GLN A 83 -0.32 -2.16 -15.10
N MET A 84 0.77 -2.21 -15.87
CA MET A 84 1.38 -1.00 -16.44
C MET A 84 0.43 -0.30 -17.42
N LEU A 85 -0.26 -1.06 -18.27
CA LEU A 85 -1.26 -0.50 -19.18
C LEU A 85 -2.39 0.17 -18.40
N SER A 86 -2.86 -0.44 -17.31
CA SER A 86 -3.89 0.12 -16.43
C SER A 86 -3.47 1.46 -15.82
N ILE A 87 -2.21 1.60 -15.38
CA ILE A 87 -1.67 2.87 -14.85
C ILE A 87 -1.56 3.94 -15.96
N ALA A 88 -1.13 3.55 -17.15
CA ALA A 88 -1.07 4.48 -18.29
C ALA A 88 -2.47 4.97 -18.67
N LEU A 89 -3.45 4.07 -18.70
CA LEU A 89 -4.86 4.38 -18.97
C LEU A 89 -5.45 5.27 -17.87
N SER A 90 -5.19 4.99 -16.58
CA SER A 90 -5.69 5.83 -15.48
C SER A 90 -5.12 7.25 -15.56
N THR A 91 -3.83 7.38 -15.87
CA THR A 91 -3.17 8.68 -16.02
C THR A 91 -3.73 9.48 -17.20
N TYR A 92 -3.94 8.79 -18.34
CA TYR A 92 -4.58 9.38 -19.51
C TYR A 92 -6.01 9.83 -19.22
N VAL A 93 -6.81 8.98 -18.59
CA VAL A 93 -8.20 9.28 -18.23
C VAL A 93 -8.26 10.50 -17.33
N VAL A 94 -7.47 10.58 -16.26
CA VAL A 94 -7.45 11.75 -15.35
C VAL A 94 -7.17 13.04 -16.12
N SER A 95 -6.16 13.03 -17.00
CA SER A 95 -5.82 14.20 -17.82
C SER A 95 -6.96 14.59 -18.77
N SER A 96 -7.51 13.60 -19.49
CA SER A 96 -8.58 13.82 -20.47
C SER A 96 -9.88 14.28 -19.79
N THR A 97 -10.24 13.71 -18.64
CA THR A 97 -11.41 14.14 -17.87
C THR A 97 -11.25 15.56 -17.38
N HIS A 98 -10.07 15.94 -16.89
CA HIS A 98 -9.82 17.30 -16.43
C HIS A 98 -9.94 18.31 -17.58
N GLU A 99 -9.36 18.01 -18.75
CA GLU A 99 -9.46 18.88 -19.92
C GLU A 99 -10.90 19.01 -20.43
N SER A 100 -11.65 17.90 -20.47
CA SER A 100 -13.05 17.90 -20.90
C SER A 100 -13.96 18.70 -19.96
N LEU A 101 -13.74 18.58 -18.64
CA LEU A 101 -14.45 19.38 -17.64
C LEU A 101 -14.08 20.88 -17.74
N LYS A 102 -12.80 21.20 -17.97
CA LYS A 102 -12.34 22.57 -18.20
C LYS A 102 -13.00 23.19 -19.43
N ASN A 103 -13.15 22.40 -20.49
CA ASN A 103 -13.81 22.80 -21.75
C ASN A 103 -15.36 22.74 -21.67
N LYS A 104 -15.94 22.42 -20.50
CA LYS A 104 -17.39 22.28 -20.27
C LYS A 104 -18.08 21.25 -21.18
N GLN A 105 -17.34 20.26 -21.68
CA GLN A 105 -17.85 19.20 -22.54
C GLN A 105 -18.48 18.04 -21.73
N GLY A 106 -18.44 18.12 -20.40
CA GLY A 106 -18.96 17.09 -19.50
C GLY A 106 -17.98 15.93 -19.32
N LEU A 107 -18.47 14.79 -18.85
CA LEU A 107 -17.67 13.57 -18.68
C LEU A 107 -17.80 12.70 -19.93
N PRO A 108 -16.70 12.42 -20.66
CA PRO A 108 -16.76 11.51 -21.80
C PRO A 108 -17.14 10.09 -21.36
N VAL A 109 -18.10 9.48 -22.06
CA VAL A 109 -18.59 8.12 -21.75
C VAL A 109 -17.47 7.08 -21.83
N LEU A 110 -16.53 7.24 -22.77
CA LEU A 110 -15.37 6.34 -22.88
C LEU A 110 -14.49 6.38 -21.63
N ASN A 111 -14.23 7.57 -21.10
CA ASN A 111 -13.44 7.74 -19.87
C ASN A 111 -14.15 7.09 -18.69
N GLN A 112 -15.46 7.25 -18.59
CA GLN A 112 -16.27 6.61 -17.57
C GLN A 112 -16.17 5.07 -17.63
N ILE A 113 -16.30 4.47 -18.81
CA ILE A 113 -16.17 3.02 -19.00
C ILE A 113 -14.77 2.55 -18.57
N ILE A 114 -13.71 3.26 -19.00
CA ILE A 114 -12.33 2.91 -18.65
C ILE A 114 -12.11 3.00 -17.14
N SER A 115 -12.64 4.02 -16.47
CA SER A 115 -12.55 4.18 -15.01
C SER A 115 -13.18 3.01 -14.27
N TRP A 116 -14.41 2.62 -14.62
CA TRP A 116 -15.10 1.49 -14.00
C TRP A 116 -14.40 0.15 -14.27
N MET A 117 -13.96 -0.07 -15.51
CA MET A 117 -13.20 -1.28 -15.86
C MET A 117 -11.87 -1.35 -15.12
N THR A 118 -11.18 -0.21 -14.97
CA THR A 118 -9.92 -0.11 -14.22
C THR A 118 -10.13 -0.46 -12.76
N LEU A 119 -11.19 0.07 -12.14
CA LEU A 119 -11.56 -0.21 -10.75
C LEU A 119 -11.82 -1.71 -10.49
N VAL A 120 -12.55 -2.38 -11.38
CA VAL A 120 -12.80 -3.82 -11.24
C VAL A 120 -11.51 -4.61 -11.48
N SER A 121 -10.73 -4.22 -12.50
CA SER A 121 -9.49 -4.90 -12.85
C SER A 121 -8.43 -4.81 -11.75
N SER A 122 -8.33 -3.67 -11.05
CA SER A 122 -7.33 -3.46 -9.99
C SER A 122 -7.53 -4.38 -8.78
N SER A 123 -8.77 -4.78 -8.50
CA SER A 123 -9.07 -5.73 -7.43
C SER A 123 -8.71 -7.18 -7.79
N VAL A 124 -8.79 -7.53 -9.09
CA VAL A 124 -8.58 -8.91 -9.57
C VAL A 124 -7.12 -9.17 -9.98
N LEU A 125 -6.46 -8.19 -10.61
CA LEU A 125 -5.11 -8.36 -11.17
C LEU A 125 -4.05 -8.82 -10.14
N PRO A 126 -4.03 -8.33 -8.88
CA PRO A 126 -3.10 -8.83 -7.88
C PRO A 126 -3.24 -10.33 -7.64
N LEU A 127 -4.47 -10.86 -7.64
CA LEU A 127 -4.74 -12.26 -7.35
C LEU A 127 -4.20 -13.21 -8.44
N LEU A 128 -4.01 -12.71 -9.65
CA LEU A 128 -3.42 -13.45 -10.77
C LEU A 128 -1.88 -13.43 -10.76
N SER A 129 -1.28 -12.52 -9.98
CA SER A 129 0.18 -12.39 -9.88
C SER A 129 0.83 -13.52 -9.08
N PRO A 130 2.11 -13.84 -9.33
CA PRO A 130 2.83 -14.85 -8.57
C PRO A 130 2.93 -14.48 -7.08
N THR A 131 2.95 -15.49 -6.21
CA THR A 131 2.95 -15.33 -4.74
C THR A 131 4.33 -15.07 -4.15
N PHE A 132 5.35 -14.81 -4.97
CA PHE A 132 6.66 -14.37 -4.50
C PHE A 132 6.54 -13.01 -3.83
N LEU A 133 7.17 -12.82 -2.67
CA LEU A 133 6.92 -11.67 -1.80
C LEU A 133 7.06 -10.34 -2.52
N PHE A 134 8.22 -10.10 -3.15
CA PHE A 134 8.49 -8.86 -3.87
C PHE A 134 7.51 -8.64 -5.04
N GLN A 135 7.31 -9.67 -5.88
CA GLN A 135 6.45 -9.57 -7.05
C GLN A 135 4.99 -9.35 -6.65
N ARG A 136 4.53 -10.01 -5.60
CA ARG A 136 3.16 -9.90 -5.10
C ARG A 136 2.89 -8.53 -4.50
N LEU A 137 3.76 -8.03 -3.62
CA LEU A 137 3.62 -6.68 -3.05
C LEU A 137 3.69 -5.61 -4.13
N PHE A 138 4.62 -5.76 -5.08
CA PHE A 138 4.75 -4.83 -6.18
C PHE A 138 3.53 -4.84 -7.10
N SER A 139 2.98 -6.03 -7.39
CA SER A 139 1.76 -6.20 -8.17
C SER A 139 0.53 -5.60 -7.47
N ILE A 140 0.40 -5.79 -6.15
CA ILE A 140 -0.62 -5.13 -5.32
C ILE A 140 -0.46 -3.61 -5.42
N LEU A 141 0.75 -3.07 -5.25
CA LEU A 141 1.02 -1.65 -5.38
C LEU A 141 0.59 -1.10 -6.74
N LEU A 142 1.06 -1.68 -7.84
CA LEU A 142 0.73 -1.21 -9.19
C LEU A 142 -0.77 -1.23 -9.47
N SER A 143 -1.46 -2.29 -9.05
CA SER A 143 -2.90 -2.40 -9.22
C SER A 143 -3.66 -1.32 -8.46
N LEU A 144 -3.36 -1.11 -7.17
CA LEU A 144 -4.06 -0.14 -6.33
C LEU A 144 -3.71 1.30 -6.72
N MET A 145 -2.49 1.54 -7.20
CA MET A 145 -2.08 2.83 -7.74
C MET A 145 -2.96 3.28 -8.92
N SER A 146 -3.35 2.36 -9.82
CA SER A 146 -4.24 2.73 -10.94
C SER A 146 -5.58 3.30 -10.46
N THR A 147 -6.16 2.70 -9.42
CA THR A 147 -7.43 3.15 -8.83
C THR A 147 -7.24 4.42 -8.01
N TYR A 148 -6.15 4.50 -7.24
CA TYR A 148 -5.83 5.68 -6.45
C TYR A 148 -5.60 6.91 -7.33
N LEU A 149 -4.93 6.76 -8.48
CA LEU A 149 -4.73 7.84 -9.45
C LEU A 149 -6.05 8.37 -10.01
N LEU A 150 -7.00 7.49 -10.36
CA LEU A 150 -8.34 7.89 -10.83
C LEU A 150 -9.11 8.69 -9.78
N LEU A 151 -8.83 8.44 -8.49
CA LEU A 151 -9.47 9.08 -7.34
C LEU A 151 -8.66 10.27 -6.79
N SER A 152 -7.56 10.67 -7.44
CA SER A 152 -6.66 11.72 -6.96
C SER A 152 -6.80 13.02 -7.76
N THR A 153 -6.78 14.16 -7.07
CA THR A 153 -6.86 15.49 -7.71
C THR A 153 -5.61 16.35 -7.53
N GLY A 154 -4.61 15.88 -6.77
CA GLY A 154 -3.40 16.66 -6.49
C GLY A 154 -2.23 15.84 -5.94
N TYR A 155 -1.46 16.47 -5.04
CA TYR A 155 -0.20 15.92 -4.49
C TYR A 155 -0.40 14.61 -3.71
N GLU A 156 -1.60 14.34 -3.21
CA GLU A 156 -1.96 13.11 -2.51
C GLU A 156 -1.67 11.84 -3.33
N ALA A 157 -1.65 11.94 -4.66
CA ALA A 157 -1.31 10.85 -5.57
C ALA A 157 0.04 10.21 -5.21
N LEU A 158 1.01 11.01 -4.77
CA LEU A 158 2.36 10.55 -4.40
C LEU A 158 2.38 9.76 -3.09
N PHE A 159 1.40 9.97 -2.22
CA PHE A 159 1.44 9.44 -0.85
C PHE A 159 1.54 7.90 -0.79
N PRO A 160 0.70 7.11 -1.49
CA PRO A 160 0.81 5.65 -1.41
C PRO A 160 2.12 5.13 -2.01
N LEU A 161 2.67 5.83 -3.01
CA LEU A 161 3.96 5.46 -3.60
C LEU A 161 5.10 5.64 -2.58
N VAL A 162 5.18 6.80 -1.92
CA VAL A 162 6.19 7.07 -0.88
C VAL A 162 6.03 6.12 0.30
N LEU A 163 4.79 5.91 0.76
CA LEU A 163 4.46 4.97 1.84
C LEU A 163 4.92 3.55 1.49
N SER A 164 4.62 3.07 0.27
CA SER A 164 5.04 1.74 -0.17
C SER A 164 6.56 1.58 -0.28
N GLY A 165 7.26 2.63 -0.72
CA GLY A 165 8.73 2.66 -0.72
C GLY A 165 9.30 2.53 0.69
N LEU A 166 8.73 3.26 1.65
CA LEU A 166 9.13 3.18 3.05
C LEU A 166 8.87 1.78 3.63
N MET A 167 7.73 1.18 3.31
CA MET A 167 7.39 -0.19 3.72
C MET A 167 8.36 -1.21 3.13
N PHE A 168 8.78 -1.02 1.87
CA PHE A 168 9.74 -1.91 1.24
C PHE A 168 11.10 -1.85 1.93
N VAL A 169 11.58 -0.65 2.25
CA VAL A 169 12.83 -0.47 3.02
C VAL A 169 12.68 -1.09 4.42
N TRP A 170 11.53 -0.91 5.08
CA TRP A 170 11.25 -1.54 6.37
C TRP A 170 11.39 -3.06 6.32
N ILE A 171 10.75 -3.71 5.35
CA ILE A 171 10.82 -5.17 5.15
C ILE A 171 12.28 -5.62 4.96
N THR A 172 13.06 -4.90 4.14
CA THR A 172 14.48 -5.25 3.91
C THR A 172 15.32 -5.10 5.18
N MET A 173 15.08 -4.05 5.97
CA MET A 173 15.79 -3.80 7.23
C MET A 173 15.48 -4.88 8.27
N GLU A 174 14.22 -5.32 8.37
CA GLU A 174 13.81 -6.40 9.27
C GLU A 174 14.42 -7.75 8.87
N GLN A 175 14.52 -8.02 7.55
CA GLN A 175 15.18 -9.23 7.07
C GLN A 175 16.68 -9.25 7.41
N GLU A 176 17.38 -8.14 7.22
CA GLU A 176 18.81 -8.04 7.53
C GLU A 176 19.09 -8.12 9.03
N ALA A 177 18.26 -7.49 9.85
CA ALA A 177 18.35 -7.59 11.30
C ALA A 177 18.28 -9.06 11.75
N LEU A 178 17.37 -9.84 11.18
CA LEU A 178 17.26 -11.27 11.48
C LEU A 178 18.49 -12.09 11.07
N GLN A 179 19.10 -11.77 9.94
CA GLN A 179 20.32 -12.45 9.49
C GLN A 179 21.49 -12.19 10.45
N HIS A 180 21.59 -10.99 11.01
CA HIS A 180 22.63 -10.63 11.98
C HIS A 180 22.50 -11.38 13.31
N TYR A 181 21.27 -11.71 13.73
CA TYR A 181 21.04 -12.53 14.92
C TYR A 181 21.28 -14.04 14.72
N GLY A 182 21.76 -14.46 13.53
CA GLY A 182 22.15 -15.86 13.25
C GLY A 182 20.99 -16.85 13.13
N LEU A 183 19.75 -16.37 13.06
CA LEU A 183 18.53 -17.20 13.13
C LEU A 183 18.01 -17.70 11.76
N SER A 184 18.63 -17.35 10.62
CA SER A 184 18.19 -17.83 9.31
C SER A 184 19.33 -18.09 8.32
N LEU A 185 19.38 -19.34 7.81
CA LEU A 185 20.29 -19.83 6.79
C LEU A 185 19.53 -20.04 5.44
N LYS A 186 18.72 -19.07 4.98
CA LYS A 186 17.93 -19.16 3.72
C LYS A 186 17.81 -17.80 2.98
N PRO A 187 17.49 -17.79 1.65
CA PRO A 187 18.08 -16.89 0.66
C PRO A 187 17.49 -15.46 0.63
N LYS A 188 18.08 -14.61 -0.23
CA LYS A 188 17.64 -13.23 -0.56
C LYS A 188 16.11 -13.09 -0.68
N LEU A 189 15.56 -11.91 -0.34
CA LEU A 189 14.13 -11.55 -0.33
C LEU A 189 13.28 -12.13 -1.49
N ALA A 190 13.89 -12.30 -2.68
CA ALA A 190 13.28 -12.86 -3.89
C ALA A 190 12.85 -14.35 -3.78
N GLY A 191 13.35 -15.11 -2.80
CA GLY A 191 13.01 -16.53 -2.61
C GLY A 191 11.82 -16.79 -1.69
N PHE A 192 11.34 -15.79 -0.95
CA PHE A 192 10.19 -15.94 -0.05
C PHE A 192 8.88 -15.96 -0.82
N ASN A 193 8.00 -16.88 -0.44
CA ASN A 193 6.70 -17.08 -1.09
C ASN A 193 5.61 -17.16 -0.01
N PHE A 194 4.58 -16.33 -0.18
CA PHE A 194 3.43 -16.26 0.73
C PHE A 194 2.70 -17.59 0.87
N ALA A 195 2.65 -18.41 -0.19
CA ALA A 195 1.97 -19.70 -0.19
C ALA A 195 2.62 -20.74 0.76
N TYR A 196 3.92 -20.61 1.06
CA TYR A 196 4.59 -21.52 2.00
C TYR A 196 4.37 -21.14 3.46
N ALA A 197 3.79 -19.96 3.76
CA ALA A 197 3.53 -19.52 5.13
C ALA A 197 2.52 -20.44 5.86
N THR A 198 1.64 -21.12 5.12
CA THR A 198 0.66 -22.07 5.69
C THR A 198 1.28 -23.40 6.14
N ASP A 199 2.45 -23.76 5.61
CA ASP A 199 3.15 -25.03 5.90
C ASP A 199 4.27 -24.90 6.94
N ILE A 200 4.46 -23.71 7.54
CA ILE A 200 5.48 -23.51 8.58
C ILE A 200 4.99 -24.16 9.89
N THR A 201 5.44 -25.39 10.14
CA THR A 201 5.19 -26.13 11.38
C THR A 201 6.00 -25.64 12.58
N GLN A 202 6.97 -24.73 12.37
CA GLN A 202 7.87 -24.22 13.40
C GLN A 202 7.85 -22.68 13.44
N PHE A 203 7.00 -22.12 14.28
CA PHE A 203 7.04 -20.68 14.59
C PHE A 203 8.19 -20.40 15.57
N ARG A 204 8.90 -19.30 15.34
CA ARG A 204 9.88 -18.78 16.29
C ARG A 204 9.17 -18.28 17.55
N GLN A 205 9.81 -18.43 18.72
CA GLN A 205 9.36 -17.80 19.97
C GLN A 205 9.40 -16.26 19.89
N LEU A 206 8.46 -15.62 20.58
CA LEU A 206 8.34 -14.16 20.65
C LEU A 206 9.57 -13.52 21.30
N HIS A 207 10.06 -12.45 20.70
CA HIS A 207 11.15 -11.63 21.20
C HIS A 207 10.73 -10.15 21.32
N LEU A 208 11.49 -9.33 22.05
CA LEU A 208 11.19 -7.90 22.20
C LEU A 208 11.20 -7.14 20.86
N ASP A 209 11.94 -7.64 19.86
CA ASP A 209 11.92 -7.10 18.50
C ASP A 209 10.53 -7.17 17.85
N ASP A 210 9.68 -8.10 18.30
CA ASP A 210 8.34 -8.29 17.75
C ASP A 210 7.37 -7.21 18.26
N ILE A 211 7.63 -6.66 19.45
CA ILE A 211 6.95 -5.46 19.96
C ILE A 211 7.30 -4.26 19.08
N ARG A 212 8.58 -4.10 18.72
CA ARG A 212 9.04 -3.03 17.81
C ARG A 212 8.34 -3.13 16.45
N ARG A 213 8.25 -4.33 15.87
CA ARG A 213 7.55 -4.55 14.58
C ARG A 213 6.07 -4.21 14.65
N SER A 214 5.41 -4.62 15.74
CA SER A 214 4.00 -4.32 15.99
C SER A 214 3.75 -2.82 16.18
N PHE A 215 4.67 -2.14 16.88
CA PHE A 215 4.63 -0.68 17.02
C PHE A 215 4.77 0.03 15.67
N PHE A 216 5.73 -0.37 14.82
CA PHE A 216 5.86 0.19 13.47
C PHE A 216 4.62 -0.03 12.62
N PHE A 217 3.96 -1.19 12.73
CA PHE A 217 2.69 -1.43 12.06
C PHE A 217 1.62 -0.41 12.49
N VAL A 218 1.37 -0.26 13.80
CA VAL A 218 0.40 0.72 14.31
C VAL A 218 0.78 2.14 13.89
N PHE A 219 2.06 2.49 13.96
CA PHE A 219 2.58 3.78 13.51
C PHE A 219 2.27 4.05 12.03
N PHE A 220 2.49 3.07 11.15
CA PHE A 220 2.19 3.22 9.73
C PHE A 220 0.70 3.26 9.42
N ILE A 221 -0.14 2.54 10.17
CA ILE A 221 -1.60 2.66 10.05
C ILE A 221 -2.06 4.06 10.44
N VAL A 222 -1.58 4.59 11.56
CA VAL A 222 -1.88 5.97 11.99
C VAL A 222 -1.36 6.98 10.97
N THR A 223 -0.16 6.76 10.43
CA THR A 223 0.41 7.61 9.38
C THR A 223 -0.41 7.54 8.08
N ALA A 224 -0.94 6.38 7.70
CA ALA A 224 -1.83 6.23 6.56
C ALA A 224 -3.17 6.95 6.77
N PHE A 225 -3.69 6.94 8.00
CA PHE A 225 -4.92 7.64 8.37
C PHE A 225 -4.77 9.17 8.32
N PHE A 226 -3.70 9.72 8.88
CA PHE A 226 -3.51 11.19 8.92
C PHE A 226 -2.74 11.75 7.73
N GLY A 227 -1.99 10.92 7.02
CA GLY A 227 -1.00 11.34 6.03
C GLY A 227 -1.57 12.18 4.90
N THR A 228 -2.75 11.86 4.39
CA THR A 228 -3.37 12.60 3.28
C THR A 228 -4.19 13.81 3.73
N GLY A 229 -4.31 14.06 5.04
CA GLY A 229 -5.01 15.21 5.64
C GLY A 229 -6.54 15.24 5.45
N ASN A 230 -7.06 14.55 4.43
CA ASN A 230 -8.46 14.59 4.03
C ASN A 230 -9.37 13.63 4.82
N ILE A 231 -8.79 12.67 5.55
CA ILE A 231 -9.51 11.56 6.18
C ILE A 231 -10.12 11.96 7.54
N ALA A 232 -9.48 12.90 8.25
CA ALA A 232 -9.90 13.30 9.60
C ALA A 232 -11.24 14.07 9.61
N SER A 233 -11.68 14.63 8.49
CA SER A 233 -13.01 15.23 8.37
C SER A 233 -13.69 14.82 7.07
N VAL A 234 -14.85 14.15 7.15
CA VAL A 234 -15.63 13.77 5.96
C VAL A 234 -16.00 15.00 5.11
N ASN A 235 -16.07 16.18 5.74
CA ASN A 235 -16.37 17.46 5.10
C ASN A 235 -15.22 18.04 4.26
N SER A 236 -13.99 17.51 4.38
CA SER A 236 -12.86 17.94 3.54
C SER A 236 -12.73 17.19 2.22
N PHE A 237 -13.54 16.14 1.98
CA PHE A 237 -13.47 15.42 0.72
C PHE A 237 -14.08 16.23 -0.43
N ASP A 238 -13.23 16.61 -1.37
CA ASP A 238 -13.63 17.29 -2.59
C ASP A 238 -14.33 16.32 -3.57
N PRO A 239 -15.58 16.63 -3.97
CA PRO A 239 -16.29 15.90 -4.99
C PRO A 239 -15.55 15.69 -6.30
N ALA A 240 -14.61 16.57 -6.65
CA ALA A 240 -13.89 16.46 -7.91
C ALA A 240 -13.06 15.18 -8.03
N SER A 241 -12.71 14.56 -6.90
CA SER A 241 -11.97 13.30 -6.87
C SER A 241 -12.71 12.11 -7.47
N VAL A 242 -14.06 12.15 -7.55
CA VAL A 242 -14.85 11.06 -8.16
C VAL A 242 -15.28 11.35 -9.59
N TYR A 243 -14.96 12.52 -10.14
CA TYR A 243 -15.45 12.94 -11.47
C TYR A 243 -14.95 12.08 -12.63
N CYS A 244 -13.88 11.31 -12.43
CA CYS A 244 -13.47 10.27 -13.39
C CYS A 244 -14.52 9.16 -13.58
N PHE A 245 -15.42 8.97 -12.60
CA PHE A 245 -16.46 7.93 -12.60
C PHE A 245 -17.86 8.48 -12.83
N LEU A 246 -18.19 9.59 -12.17
CA LEU A 246 -19.53 10.16 -12.17
C LEU A 246 -19.49 11.64 -11.81
N THR A 247 -20.25 12.44 -12.56
CA THR A 247 -20.42 13.89 -12.31
C THR A 247 -21.78 14.21 -11.69
N VAL A 248 -22.75 13.29 -11.80
CA VAL A 248 -24.06 13.43 -11.17
C VAL A 248 -23.96 13.01 -9.70
N PHE A 249 -24.41 13.88 -8.80
CA PHE A 249 -24.37 13.62 -7.36
C PHE A 249 -25.16 12.36 -7.02
N SER A 250 -24.45 11.37 -6.49
CA SER A 250 -25.02 10.12 -5.97
C SER A 250 -24.31 9.78 -4.67
N PRO A 251 -24.89 10.13 -3.50
CA PRO A 251 -24.16 10.16 -2.23
C PRO A 251 -23.58 8.79 -1.84
N PHE A 252 -24.30 7.70 -2.15
CA PHE A 252 -23.85 6.36 -1.83
C PHE A 252 -22.68 5.88 -2.70
N MET A 253 -22.75 6.08 -4.01
CA MET A 253 -21.68 5.66 -4.93
C MET A 253 -20.43 6.51 -4.74
N MET A 254 -20.62 7.82 -4.63
CA MET A 254 -19.57 8.78 -4.38
C MET A 254 -18.89 8.56 -3.02
N GLY A 255 -19.68 8.39 -1.96
CA GLY A 255 -19.17 8.03 -0.63
C GLY A 255 -18.41 6.70 -0.65
N GLY A 256 -18.93 5.69 -1.35
CA GLY A 256 -18.24 4.40 -1.50
C GLY A 256 -16.88 4.50 -2.20
N LEU A 257 -16.78 5.29 -3.27
CA LEU A 257 -15.50 5.54 -3.97
C LEU A 257 -14.50 6.29 -3.09
N LEU A 258 -14.98 7.24 -2.28
CA LEU A 258 -14.13 7.94 -1.30
C LEU A 258 -13.66 7.00 -0.20
N VAL A 259 -14.54 6.15 0.35
CA VAL A 259 -14.14 5.12 1.32
C VAL A 259 -13.09 4.20 0.71
N LEU A 260 -13.24 3.79 -0.56
CA LEU A 260 -12.25 2.98 -1.24
C LEU A 260 -10.89 3.69 -1.35
N LYS A 261 -10.88 4.98 -1.68
CA LYS A 261 -9.66 5.81 -1.70
C LYS A 261 -8.94 5.76 -0.35
N VAL A 262 -9.70 5.88 0.74
CA VAL A 262 -9.18 5.83 2.11
C VAL A 262 -8.62 4.45 2.44
N VAL A 263 -9.29 3.36 2.02
CA VAL A 263 -8.89 1.98 2.30
C VAL A 263 -7.54 1.60 1.66
N ILE A 264 -7.19 2.15 0.49
CA ILE A 264 -5.99 1.76 -0.28
C ILE A 264 -4.68 1.83 0.53
N PRO A 265 -4.30 2.97 1.15
CA PRO A 265 -3.10 3.03 1.99
C PRO A 265 -3.06 1.99 3.13
N PHE A 266 -4.21 1.68 3.74
CA PHE A 266 -4.28 0.66 4.79
C PHE A 266 -4.04 -0.75 4.25
N VAL A 267 -4.55 -1.06 3.04
CA VAL A 267 -4.27 -2.35 2.38
C VAL A 267 -2.76 -2.49 2.19
N LEU A 268 -2.09 -1.44 1.70
CA LEU A 268 -0.64 -1.46 1.45
C LEU A 268 0.16 -1.71 2.74
N VAL A 269 -0.17 -1.02 3.83
CA VAL A 269 0.51 -1.22 5.13
C VAL A 269 0.25 -2.64 5.67
N SER A 270 -0.98 -3.13 5.56
CA SER A 270 -1.34 -4.47 6.04
C SER A 270 -0.65 -5.58 5.24
N CYS A 271 -0.56 -5.43 3.91
CA CYS A 271 0.20 -6.34 3.05
C CYS A 271 1.70 -6.32 3.37
N ALA A 272 2.27 -5.15 3.67
CA ALA A 272 3.65 -5.03 4.10
C ALA A 272 3.90 -5.69 5.47
N PHE A 273 2.94 -5.57 6.41
CA PHE A 273 3.02 -6.24 7.69
C PHE A 273 3.00 -7.76 7.55
N GLU A 274 2.08 -8.31 6.76
CA GLU A 274 2.05 -9.73 6.41
C GLU A 274 3.37 -10.19 5.76
N ALA A 275 3.99 -9.35 4.93
CA ALA A 275 5.31 -9.63 4.39
C ALA A 275 6.40 -9.71 5.48
N VAL A 276 6.39 -8.81 6.46
CA VAL A 276 7.27 -8.88 7.64
C VAL A 276 7.00 -10.16 8.45
N GLN A 277 5.75 -10.56 8.63
CA GLN A 277 5.42 -11.82 9.34
C GLN A 277 6.04 -13.04 8.64
N VAL A 278 5.90 -13.11 7.31
CA VAL A 278 6.41 -14.23 6.51
C VAL A 278 7.94 -14.24 6.45
N THR A 279 8.61 -13.09 6.33
CA THR A 279 10.09 -13.04 6.33
C THR A 279 10.67 -13.36 7.71
N THR A 280 9.93 -13.08 8.78
CA THR A 280 10.37 -13.28 10.15
C THR A 280 9.92 -14.61 10.78
N GLN A 281 9.11 -15.40 10.06
CA GLN A 281 8.56 -16.70 10.51
C GLN A 281 7.81 -16.61 11.85
N LEU A 282 7.05 -15.53 12.04
CA LEU A 282 6.28 -15.29 13.25
C LEU A 282 4.85 -15.80 13.13
N SER A 283 4.26 -16.18 14.27
CA SER A 283 2.85 -16.52 14.32
C SER A 283 2.00 -15.26 14.15
N SER A 284 1.16 -15.25 13.12
CA SER A 284 0.23 -14.15 12.82
C SER A 284 -0.66 -13.83 14.03
N LYS A 285 -1.13 -14.86 14.74
CA LYS A 285 -1.99 -14.70 15.94
C LYS A 285 -1.28 -13.94 17.07
N SER A 286 -0.03 -14.28 17.35
CA SER A 286 0.73 -13.68 18.45
C SER A 286 1.09 -12.23 18.18
N LEU A 287 1.53 -11.90 16.97
CA LEU A 287 1.80 -10.51 16.58
C LEU A 287 0.53 -9.67 16.58
N PHE A 288 -0.58 -10.23 16.09
CA PHE A 288 -1.85 -9.53 16.09
C PHE A 288 -2.33 -9.20 17.51
N LEU A 289 -2.14 -10.10 18.48
CA LEU A 289 -2.43 -9.81 19.89
C LEU A 289 -1.59 -8.65 20.43
N ILE A 290 -0.31 -8.57 20.08
CA ILE A 290 0.56 -7.44 20.49
C ILE A 290 0.06 -6.13 19.87
N VAL A 291 -0.30 -6.14 18.59
CA VAL A 291 -0.89 -4.97 17.91
C VAL A 291 -2.18 -4.51 18.60
N LEU A 292 -3.05 -5.45 18.98
CA LEU A 292 -4.29 -5.15 19.69
C LEU A 292 -3.99 -4.50 21.05
N VAL A 293 -3.08 -5.06 21.85
CA VAL A 293 -2.68 -4.49 23.14
C VAL A 293 -2.11 -3.08 23.00
N ILE A 294 -1.22 -2.84 22.03
CA ILE A 294 -0.67 -1.49 21.77
C ILE A 294 -1.79 -0.52 21.38
N SER A 295 -2.73 -0.97 20.57
CA SER A 295 -3.85 -0.14 20.11
C SER A 295 -4.84 0.17 21.24
N ASP A 296 -5.09 -0.76 22.16
CA ASP A 296 -5.91 -0.53 23.34
C ASP A 296 -5.25 0.43 24.33
N ILE A 297 -3.92 0.35 24.51
CA ILE A 297 -3.16 1.33 25.31
C ILE A 297 -3.31 2.73 24.70
N MET A 298 -3.22 2.85 23.37
CA MET A 298 -3.46 4.10 22.67
C MET A 298 -4.90 4.59 22.85
N ALA A 299 -5.90 3.71 22.78
CA ALA A 299 -7.30 4.06 23.00
C ALA A 299 -7.56 4.55 24.44
N LEU A 300 -6.97 3.89 25.45
CA LEU A 300 -7.03 4.32 26.85
C LEU A 300 -6.41 5.70 27.06
N HIS A 301 -5.29 5.99 26.37
CA HIS A 301 -4.69 7.32 26.43
C HIS A 301 -5.68 8.41 25.94
N PHE A 302 -6.37 8.18 24.82
CA PHE A 302 -7.38 9.11 24.33
C PHE A 302 -8.63 9.15 25.21
N PHE A 303 -9.01 8.05 25.84
CA PHE A 303 -10.10 8.01 26.81
C PHE A 303 -9.84 8.97 27.99
N PHE A 304 -8.62 8.96 28.53
CA PHE A 304 -8.24 9.88 29.60
C PHE A 304 -8.08 11.34 29.15
N LEU A 305 -8.00 11.59 27.84
CA LEU A 305 -7.98 12.93 27.26
C LEU A 305 -9.39 13.45 26.89
N VAL A 306 -10.44 12.65 27.07
CA VAL A 306 -11.82 13.10 26.85
C VAL A 306 -12.14 14.21 27.86
N LYS A 307 -12.61 15.33 27.35
CA LYS A 307 -12.97 16.50 28.17
C LYS A 307 -14.46 16.54 28.39
N ASP A 308 -14.86 16.77 29.63
CA ASP A 308 -16.24 17.00 30.08
C ASP A 308 -16.54 18.50 30.32
N TYR A 309 -15.54 19.37 30.15
CA TYR A 309 -15.63 20.82 30.29
C TYR A 309 -15.00 21.56 29.09
N GLY A 310 -15.41 22.81 28.88
CA GLY A 310 -14.90 23.67 27.80
C GLY A 310 -15.96 23.97 26.73
N SER A 311 -15.51 24.32 25.52
CA SER A 311 -16.43 24.56 24.41
C SER A 311 -17.04 23.25 23.90
N TRP A 312 -18.26 23.31 23.35
CA TRP A 312 -18.90 22.15 22.71
C TRP A 312 -18.03 21.53 21.60
N LEU A 313 -17.24 22.35 20.91
CA LEU A 313 -16.30 21.88 19.90
C LEU A 313 -15.15 21.09 20.52
N ASP A 314 -14.59 21.54 21.64
CA ASP A 314 -13.50 20.82 22.32
C ASP A 314 -13.98 19.49 22.90
N ILE A 315 -15.18 19.48 23.48
CA ILE A 315 -15.82 18.26 23.96
C ILE A 315 -16.04 17.30 22.78
N GLY A 316 -16.67 17.78 21.70
CA GLY A 316 -16.95 16.98 20.51
C GLY A 316 -15.69 16.43 19.82
N THR A 317 -14.62 17.22 19.72
CA THR A 317 -13.35 16.78 19.13
C THR A 317 -12.64 15.74 19.99
N SER A 318 -12.63 15.89 21.32
CA SER A 318 -12.05 14.90 22.22
C SER A 318 -12.76 13.54 22.14
N ILE A 319 -14.11 13.57 22.09
CA ILE A 319 -14.94 12.36 21.89
C ILE A 319 -14.68 11.75 20.50
N SER A 320 -14.62 12.58 19.47
CA SER A 320 -14.37 12.12 18.09
C SER A 320 -13.01 11.43 17.97
N HIS A 321 -11.95 11.98 18.58
CA HIS A 321 -10.63 11.34 18.58
C HIS A 321 -10.64 9.97 19.28
N TYR A 322 -11.33 9.85 20.41
CA TYR A 322 -11.47 8.57 21.10
C TYR A 322 -12.20 7.54 20.24
N VAL A 323 -13.35 7.91 19.66
CA VAL A 323 -14.12 7.04 18.76
C VAL A 323 -13.32 6.66 17.51
N LEU A 324 -12.56 7.60 16.94
CA LEU A 324 -11.70 7.33 15.80
C LEU A 324 -10.67 6.26 16.12
N VAL A 325 -9.96 6.36 17.25
CA VAL A 325 -8.95 5.37 17.65
C VAL A 325 -9.58 4.00 17.89
N MET A 326 -10.74 3.92 18.56
CA MET A 326 -11.46 2.65 18.72
C MET A 326 -11.93 2.06 17.38
N SER A 327 -12.41 2.89 16.45
CA SER A 327 -12.81 2.42 15.13
C SER A 327 -11.61 1.92 14.31
N LEU A 328 -10.45 2.57 14.46
CA LEU A 328 -9.20 2.21 13.79
C LEU A 328 -8.73 0.82 14.23
N THR A 329 -8.90 0.42 15.50
CA THR A 329 -8.50 -0.91 15.99
C THR A 329 -9.31 -2.02 15.33
N ILE A 330 -10.64 -1.87 15.25
CA ILE A 330 -11.53 -2.81 14.58
C ILE A 330 -11.19 -2.87 13.09
N PHE A 331 -10.96 -1.70 12.48
CA PHE A 331 -10.62 -1.60 11.07
C PHE A 331 -9.28 -2.30 10.75
N MET A 332 -8.25 -2.15 11.59
CA MET A 332 -6.98 -2.88 11.44
C MET A 332 -7.18 -4.41 11.38
N MET A 333 -8.09 -4.97 12.19
CA MET A 333 -8.41 -6.40 12.15
C MET A 333 -8.96 -6.84 10.79
N LEU A 334 -9.91 -6.07 10.25
CA LEU A 334 -10.51 -6.33 8.94
C LEU A 334 -9.47 -6.21 7.83
N MET A 335 -8.62 -5.20 7.90
CA MET A 335 -7.55 -4.97 6.92
C MET A 335 -6.50 -6.09 6.92
N ASN A 336 -6.18 -6.65 8.09
CA ASN A 336 -5.27 -7.80 8.16
C ASN A 336 -5.85 -9.03 7.46
N GLY A 337 -7.15 -9.31 7.63
CA GLY A 337 -7.84 -10.39 6.91
C GLY A 337 -7.84 -10.18 5.40
N LEU A 338 -8.09 -8.95 4.94
CA LEU A 338 -8.00 -8.59 3.51
C LEU A 338 -6.57 -8.72 2.98
N ALA A 339 -5.57 -8.33 3.76
CA ALA A 339 -4.17 -8.48 3.37
C ALA A 339 -3.78 -9.95 3.19
N GLN A 340 -4.17 -10.84 4.13
CA GLN A 340 -3.94 -12.28 4.01
C GLN A 340 -4.59 -12.87 2.76
N LEU A 341 -5.82 -12.46 2.45
CA LEU A 341 -6.52 -12.85 1.23
C LEU A 341 -5.72 -12.41 -0.01
N LEU A 342 -5.32 -11.13 -0.04
CA LEU A 342 -4.60 -10.51 -1.15
C LEU A 342 -3.15 -10.96 -1.28
N THR A 343 -2.50 -11.51 -0.26
CA THR A 343 -1.11 -12.00 -0.37
C THR A 343 -1.04 -13.50 -0.62
N THR A 344 -1.95 -14.28 -0.04
CA THR A 344 -1.88 -15.75 -0.03
C THR A 344 -2.64 -16.39 -1.19
N GLN A 345 -3.79 -15.85 -1.59
CA GLN A 345 -4.60 -16.50 -2.62
C GLN A 345 -4.07 -16.21 -4.03
N ARG A 346 -3.89 -17.26 -4.83
CA ARG A 346 -3.63 -17.16 -6.26
C ARG A 346 -4.80 -17.73 -7.04
N LEU A 347 -5.35 -16.95 -7.96
CA LEU A 347 -6.34 -17.44 -8.92
C LEU A 347 -5.58 -18.10 -10.07
N GLU A 348 -5.67 -19.43 -10.17
CA GLU A 348 -5.14 -20.15 -11.32
C GLU A 348 -6.16 -20.12 -12.46
N LEU A 349 -5.80 -19.50 -13.58
CA LEU A 349 -6.60 -19.59 -14.80
C LEU A 349 -6.54 -21.05 -15.29
N PRO A 350 -7.67 -21.65 -15.71
CA PRO A 350 -7.69 -23.03 -16.18
C PRO A 350 -6.73 -23.17 -17.35
N ARG A 351 -5.62 -23.87 -17.11
CA ARG A 351 -4.57 -24.12 -18.09
C ARG A 351 -5.21 -24.91 -19.23
N ARG A 352 -5.37 -24.28 -20.40
CA ARG A 352 -5.89 -24.94 -21.60
C ARG A 352 -4.95 -26.11 -21.92
N THR A 353 -5.37 -27.32 -21.56
CA THR A 353 -4.67 -28.56 -21.89
C THR A 353 -4.56 -28.60 -23.40
N LYS A 354 -3.35 -28.37 -23.92
CA LYS A 354 -3.05 -28.71 -25.31
C LYS A 354 -3.15 -30.22 -25.39
N HIS A 355 -4.29 -30.72 -25.88
CA HIS A 355 -4.38 -32.08 -26.36
C HIS A 355 -3.32 -32.23 -27.46
N HIS A 356 -2.23 -32.92 -27.16
CA HIS A 356 -1.37 -33.47 -28.19
C HIS A 356 -2.20 -34.54 -28.90
N CYS A 357 -2.68 -34.24 -30.11
CA CYS A 357 -3.09 -35.28 -31.03
C CYS A 357 -1.87 -36.13 -31.35
N THR A 358 -2.07 -37.43 -31.17
CA THR A 358 -1.14 -38.56 -31.34
C THR A 358 -0.41 -38.57 -32.67
#